data_AF-A0A946MID6-F1
#
_entry.id   AF-A0A946MID6-F1
#
_cell.length_a   1.000
_cell.length_b   1.000
_cell.length_c   1.000
_cell.angle_alpha   90.00
_cell.angle_beta   90.00
_cell.angle_gamma   90.00
#
_symmetry.space_group_name_H-M   'P 1'
#
loop_
_entity.id
_entity.type
_entity.pdbx_description
1 polymer ?
#
loop_
_entity_poly.entity_id
_entity_poly.type
_entity_poly.pdbx_seq_one_letter_code
_entity_poly.pdbx_strand_id
1 'polypeptide(L)'
;MDYTHKEMMTIVAAREIRNDDIVFCGTGISMLAAMAAKNINAPQSVIFFETGAIDSKLEDLPLAVADPRIMHQSSSNAGLLEAFSTMQNQTTGRHVVGILGAAQIDIYGNLNSTVIGEYYGPDVRFSGSGGACDVASFVSRSIIFMTQEKRKFKIKLDYLTTPGYLDGPGARKKADLPGGGPDKVVTNMGMMDFDDQTRQMYLKGYYPGITPDEILQNMEFEIDITRAQEIMPPSANELALLREKCDPQRLIL
;
A
#
# COMPACT_ATOMS: atom_id res chain seq x y z
N MET A 1 2.04 1.95 26.75
CA MET A 1 3.27 1.64 25.98
C MET A 1 3.22 2.58 24.81
N ASP A 2 4.21 3.47 24.67
CA ASP A 2 4.10 4.58 23.71
C ASP A 2 4.52 4.10 22.31
N TYR A 3 3.63 4.35 21.34
CA TYR A 3 3.86 4.10 19.91
C TYR A 3 3.44 5.33 19.09
N THR A 4 4.08 5.53 17.95
CA THR A 4 3.74 6.64 17.04
C THR A 4 2.65 6.21 16.04
N HIS A 5 1.99 7.18 15.39
CA HIS A 5 1.05 6.88 14.30
C HIS A 5 1.72 6.11 13.16
N LYS A 6 2.98 6.41 12.84
CA LYS A 6 3.74 5.68 11.81
C LYS A 6 3.99 4.22 12.22
N GLU A 7 4.33 3.98 13.48
CA GLU A 7 4.52 2.61 14.01
C GLU A 7 3.20 1.83 13.94
N MET A 8 2.08 2.45 14.33
CA MET A 8 0.75 1.83 14.21
C MET A 8 0.43 1.47 12.76
N MET A 9 0.55 2.43 11.83
CA MET A 9 0.30 2.21 10.40
C MET A 9 1.15 1.08 9.82
N THR A 10 2.43 1.08 10.16
CA THR A 10 3.39 0.09 9.66
C THR A 10 3.03 -1.31 10.13
N ILE A 11 2.74 -1.48 11.43
CA ILE A 11 2.37 -2.78 12.00
C ILE A 11 1.01 -3.25 11.48
N VAL A 12 0.02 -2.37 11.36
CA VAL A 12 -1.29 -2.72 10.81
C VAL A 12 -1.16 -3.22 9.37
N ALA A 13 -0.38 -2.54 8.53
CA ALA A 13 -0.12 -3.01 7.17
C ALA A 13 0.68 -4.32 7.14
N ALA A 14 1.68 -4.48 8.02
CA ALA A 14 2.48 -5.71 8.11
C ALA A 14 1.61 -6.93 8.45
N ARG A 15 0.62 -6.78 9.34
CA ARG A 15 -0.33 -7.84 9.71
C ARG A 15 -1.21 -8.32 8.55
N GLU A 16 -1.39 -7.50 7.50
CA GLU A 16 -2.18 -7.86 6.31
C GLU A 16 -1.35 -8.62 5.24
N ILE A 17 -0.04 -8.73 5.42
CA ILE A 17 0.86 -9.52 4.57
C ILE A 17 0.89 -10.97 5.08
N ARG A 18 0.85 -11.93 4.16
CA ARG A 18 0.72 -13.36 4.45
C ARG A 18 1.98 -14.12 4.06
N ASN A 19 2.18 -15.30 4.65
CA ASN A 19 3.10 -16.27 4.05
C ASN A 19 2.64 -16.55 2.61
N ASP A 20 3.61 -16.73 1.71
CA ASP A 20 3.45 -16.85 0.25
C ASP A 20 3.11 -15.57 -0.51
N ASP A 21 2.94 -14.41 0.15
CA ASP A 21 2.85 -13.13 -0.57
C ASP A 21 4.21 -12.76 -1.18
N ILE A 22 4.17 -12.33 -2.44
CA ILE A 22 5.28 -11.68 -3.14
C ILE A 22 5.01 -10.17 -3.11
N VAL A 23 5.65 -9.47 -2.19
CA VAL A 23 5.37 -8.07 -1.88
C VAL A 23 6.16 -7.16 -2.81
N PHE A 24 5.46 -6.43 -3.69
CA PHE A 24 6.02 -5.32 -4.45
C PHE A 24 5.99 -4.07 -3.57
N CYS A 25 7.16 -3.55 -3.20
CA CYS A 25 7.26 -2.33 -2.40
C CYS A 25 8.24 -1.33 -3.01
N GLY A 26 7.94 -0.04 -2.78
CA GLY A 26 8.87 1.05 -3.04
C GLY A 26 9.79 1.28 -1.85
N THR A 27 10.00 2.54 -1.47
CA THR A 27 10.73 2.91 -0.24
C THR A 27 9.80 3.48 0.83
N GLY A 28 10.36 3.88 1.97
CA GLY A 28 9.60 4.47 3.07
C GLY A 28 8.71 3.44 3.78
N ILE A 29 7.56 3.89 4.27
CA ILE A 29 6.68 3.07 5.12
C ILE A 29 6.22 1.76 4.46
N SER A 30 6.13 1.75 3.12
CA SER A 30 5.74 0.57 2.34
C SER A 30 6.71 -0.60 2.53
N MET A 31 8.00 -0.34 2.33
CA MET A 31 9.07 -1.30 2.55
C MET A 31 9.22 -1.66 4.02
N LEU A 32 9.09 -0.68 4.91
CA LEU A 32 9.18 -0.95 6.34
C LEU A 32 8.08 -1.92 6.80
N ALA A 33 6.85 -1.79 6.26
CA ALA A 33 5.77 -2.73 6.53
C ALA A 33 6.07 -4.13 5.98
N ALA A 34 6.65 -4.24 4.78
CA ALA A 34 7.06 -5.52 4.20
C ALA A 34 8.16 -6.20 5.03
N MET A 35 9.19 -5.44 5.46
CA MET A 35 10.25 -5.94 6.33
C MET A 35 9.70 -6.33 7.71
N ALA A 36 8.80 -5.55 8.28
CA ALA A 36 8.13 -5.86 9.54
C ALA A 36 7.32 -7.16 9.41
N ALA A 37 6.55 -7.33 8.35
CA ALA A 37 5.78 -8.55 8.11
C ALA A 37 6.69 -9.77 8.05
N LYS A 38 7.80 -9.70 7.30
CA LYS A 38 8.80 -10.78 7.19
C LYS A 38 9.42 -11.15 8.53
N ASN A 39 9.46 -10.23 9.50
CA ASN A 39 10.04 -10.48 10.82
C ASN A 39 9.02 -10.82 11.91
N ILE A 40 7.72 -10.60 11.67
CA ILE A 40 6.66 -10.73 12.68
C ILE A 40 5.71 -11.88 12.37
N ASN A 41 5.07 -11.87 11.20
CA ASN A 41 3.93 -12.74 10.89
C ASN A 41 4.03 -13.51 9.57
N ALA A 42 4.90 -13.08 8.65
CA ALA A 42 5.02 -13.62 7.31
C ALA A 42 6.50 -13.92 6.92
N PRO A 43 7.23 -14.76 7.67
CA PRO A 43 8.66 -15.02 7.42
C PRO A 43 8.96 -15.63 6.05
N GLN A 44 7.96 -16.23 5.39
CA GLN A 44 8.10 -16.78 4.04
C GLN A 44 7.67 -15.81 2.94
N SER A 45 7.29 -14.57 3.28
CA SER A 45 7.02 -13.54 2.27
C SER A 45 8.28 -13.19 1.49
N VAL A 46 8.12 -12.99 0.19
CA VAL A 46 9.18 -12.53 -0.70
C VAL A 46 9.00 -11.04 -0.90
N ILE A 47 10.07 -10.27 -0.81
CA ILE A 47 10.05 -8.82 -1.08
C ILE A 47 10.78 -8.60 -2.40
N PHE A 48 10.19 -7.82 -3.31
CA PHE A 48 10.87 -7.43 -4.54
C PHE A 48 10.64 -5.97 -4.90
N PHE A 49 11.57 -5.44 -5.68
CA PHE A 49 11.60 -4.04 -6.09
C PHE A 49 11.55 -3.93 -7.60
N GLU A 50 11.00 -2.82 -8.09
CA GLU A 50 10.85 -2.56 -9.53
C GLU A 50 12.18 -2.60 -10.29
N THR A 51 13.30 -2.35 -9.62
CA THR A 51 14.64 -2.31 -10.22
C THR A 51 15.24 -3.68 -10.54
N GLY A 52 14.59 -4.79 -10.15
CA GLY A 52 14.99 -6.13 -10.56
C GLY A 52 15.49 -7.05 -9.44
N ALA A 53 15.69 -6.54 -8.22
CA ALA A 53 16.09 -7.36 -7.09
C ALA A 53 14.87 -8.08 -6.48
N ILE A 54 14.98 -9.41 -6.35
CA ILE A 54 13.95 -10.29 -5.83
C ILE A 54 14.51 -11.05 -4.63
N ASP A 55 13.75 -11.02 -3.54
CA ASP A 55 14.02 -11.69 -2.27
C ASP A 55 15.39 -11.34 -1.68
N SER A 56 15.61 -10.04 -1.53
CA SER A 56 16.81 -9.48 -0.92
C SER A 56 16.87 -9.74 0.58
N LYS A 57 18.09 -9.82 1.12
CA LYS A 57 18.29 -10.00 2.56
C LYS A 57 17.81 -8.81 3.40
N LEU A 58 17.96 -7.59 2.86
CA LEU A 58 17.55 -6.32 3.49
C LEU A 58 18.05 -6.18 4.94
N GLU A 59 19.37 -6.17 5.14
CA GLU A 59 19.98 -6.00 6.47
C GLU A 59 19.77 -4.59 7.03
N ASP A 60 19.71 -3.59 6.14
CA ASP A 60 19.45 -2.18 6.45
C ASP A 60 18.34 -1.67 5.55
N LEU A 61 17.66 -0.59 5.97
CA LEU A 61 16.71 0.10 5.11
C LEU A 61 17.43 0.81 3.95
N PRO A 62 17.11 0.47 2.70
CA PRO A 62 17.55 1.25 1.54
C PRO A 62 16.79 2.58 1.44
N LEU A 63 17.45 3.59 0.89
CA LEU A 63 16.85 4.93 0.72
C LEU A 63 16.18 5.13 -0.64
N ALA A 64 16.53 4.30 -1.63
CA ALA A 64 15.98 4.31 -2.97
C ALA A 64 15.78 2.88 -3.47
N VAL A 65 14.87 2.66 -4.41
CA VAL A 65 14.65 1.32 -5.01
C VAL A 65 15.87 0.81 -5.80
N ALA A 66 16.81 1.69 -6.17
CA ALA A 66 18.08 1.35 -6.83
C ALA A 66 19.29 1.31 -5.86
N ASP A 67 19.05 1.35 -4.55
CA ASP A 67 20.10 1.30 -3.54
C ASP A 67 20.84 -0.06 -3.60
N PRO A 68 22.18 -0.11 -3.63
CA PRO A 68 22.93 -1.37 -3.64
C PRO A 68 22.59 -2.32 -2.48
N ARG A 69 22.09 -1.80 -1.35
CA ARG A 69 21.59 -2.62 -0.22
C ARG A 69 20.45 -3.54 -0.62
N ILE A 70 19.62 -3.12 -1.58
CA ILE A 70 18.55 -3.95 -2.15
C ILE A 70 19.15 -5.11 -2.96
N MET A 71 20.27 -4.93 -3.65
CA MET A 71 20.84 -5.98 -4.49
C MET A 71 21.61 -7.03 -3.68
N HIS A 72 22.06 -6.65 -2.48
CA HIS A 72 22.89 -7.48 -1.63
C HIS A 72 22.18 -8.78 -1.22
N GLN A 73 22.78 -9.92 -1.60
CA GLN A 73 22.27 -11.27 -1.31
C GLN A 73 20.81 -11.47 -1.74
N SER A 74 20.40 -10.84 -2.85
CA SER A 74 19.13 -11.16 -3.51
C SER A 74 19.19 -12.53 -4.17
N SER A 75 18.05 -13.22 -4.18
CA SER A 75 17.90 -14.50 -4.87
C SER A 75 18.00 -14.35 -6.39
N SER A 76 17.58 -13.19 -6.91
CA SER A 76 17.79 -12.77 -8.29
C SER A 76 17.98 -11.26 -8.34
N ASN A 77 18.90 -10.80 -9.17
CA ASN A 77 19.08 -9.38 -9.48
C ASN A 77 19.10 -9.21 -11.01
N ALA A 78 18.00 -8.70 -11.54
CA ALA A 78 17.79 -8.49 -12.97
C ALA A 78 17.53 -7.00 -13.26
N GLY A 79 16.60 -6.68 -14.16
CA GLY A 79 16.16 -5.32 -14.42
C GLY A 79 14.65 -5.13 -14.29
N LEU A 80 14.20 -3.94 -14.69
CA LEU A 80 12.79 -3.55 -14.73
C LEU A 80 11.94 -4.56 -15.52
N LEU A 81 12.41 -4.98 -16.68
CA LEU A 81 11.66 -5.90 -17.53
C LEU A 81 11.33 -7.21 -16.79
N GLU A 82 12.32 -7.79 -16.12
CA GLU A 82 12.18 -9.06 -15.40
C GLU A 82 11.32 -8.91 -14.14
N ALA A 83 11.46 -7.81 -13.38
CA ALA A 83 10.62 -7.54 -12.21
C ALA A 83 9.13 -7.46 -12.59
N PHE A 84 8.80 -6.67 -13.60
CA PHE A 84 7.40 -6.53 -14.04
C PHE A 84 6.89 -7.78 -14.76
N SER A 85 7.75 -8.51 -15.47
CA SER A 85 7.39 -9.81 -16.04
C SER A 85 7.07 -10.84 -14.94
N THR A 86 7.82 -10.83 -13.84
CA THR A 86 7.55 -11.69 -12.66
C THR A 86 6.20 -11.35 -12.05
N MET A 87 5.87 -10.06 -11.98
CA MET A 87 4.56 -9.61 -11.48
C MET A 87 3.40 -9.96 -12.42
N GLN A 88 3.59 -9.88 -13.73
CA GLN A 88 2.55 -10.13 -14.73
C GLN A 88 2.41 -11.63 -15.08
N ASN A 89 3.37 -12.45 -14.67
CA ASN A 89 3.33 -13.89 -14.92
C ASN A 89 2.09 -14.53 -14.23
N GLN A 90 1.40 -15.41 -14.94
CA GLN A 90 0.14 -16.00 -14.48
C GLN A 90 0.27 -16.88 -13.21
N THR A 91 1.48 -17.37 -12.92
CA THR A 91 1.76 -18.16 -11.73
C THR A 91 2.14 -17.24 -10.57
N THR A 92 3.22 -16.46 -10.71
CA THR A 92 3.73 -15.62 -9.61
C THR A 92 2.85 -14.40 -9.34
N GLY A 93 2.25 -13.78 -10.37
CA GLY A 93 1.39 -12.60 -10.23
C GLY A 93 0.16 -12.82 -9.35
N ARG A 94 -0.31 -14.08 -9.22
CA ARG A 94 -1.39 -14.47 -8.31
C ARG A 94 -1.03 -14.31 -6.83
N HIS A 95 0.26 -14.29 -6.53
CA HIS A 95 0.81 -14.13 -5.20
C HIS A 95 1.30 -12.70 -4.97
N VAL A 96 1.32 -11.84 -6.00
CA VAL A 96 1.83 -10.48 -5.84
C VAL A 96 0.84 -9.59 -5.12
N VAL A 97 1.36 -8.90 -4.10
CA VAL A 97 0.68 -7.82 -3.37
C VAL A 97 1.42 -6.52 -3.61
N GLY A 98 0.72 -5.55 -4.19
CA GLY A 98 1.28 -4.20 -4.40
C GLY A 98 1.08 -3.31 -3.18
N ILE A 99 2.16 -2.74 -2.64
CA ILE A 99 2.04 -1.68 -1.63
C ILE A 99 2.19 -0.32 -2.30
N LEU A 100 1.13 0.47 -2.27
CA LEU A 100 1.01 1.72 -3.02
C LEU A 100 0.77 2.92 -2.09
N GLY A 101 0.97 4.12 -2.62
CA GLY A 101 0.60 5.37 -1.97
C GLY A 101 0.22 6.42 -3.00
N ALA A 102 -0.48 7.48 -2.58
CA ALA A 102 -1.00 8.48 -3.50
C ALA A 102 -1.21 9.86 -2.87
N ALA A 103 -1.44 10.85 -3.72
CA ALA A 103 -1.87 12.19 -3.32
C ALA A 103 -3.39 12.28 -3.16
N GLN A 104 -4.17 11.59 -4.00
CA GLN A 104 -5.62 11.47 -3.84
C GLN A 104 -6.08 10.01 -4.01
N ILE A 105 -7.21 9.68 -3.38
CA ILE A 105 -7.94 8.41 -3.47
C ILE A 105 -9.45 8.70 -3.54
N ASP A 106 -10.19 7.87 -4.26
CA ASP A 106 -11.65 7.90 -4.30
C ASP A 106 -12.29 6.67 -3.63
N ILE A 107 -13.63 6.63 -3.60
CA ILE A 107 -14.41 5.57 -2.96
C ILE A 107 -14.17 4.17 -3.56
N TYR A 108 -13.67 4.07 -4.78
CA TYR A 108 -13.37 2.81 -5.46
C TYR A 108 -11.87 2.46 -5.40
N GLY A 109 -11.09 3.22 -4.63
CA GLY A 109 -9.65 3.00 -4.46
C GLY A 109 -8.83 3.36 -5.68
N ASN A 110 -9.36 4.17 -6.60
CA ASN A 110 -8.56 4.75 -7.66
C ASN A 110 -7.61 5.77 -7.07
N LEU A 111 -6.42 5.92 -7.65
CA LEU A 111 -5.38 6.79 -7.09
C LEU A 111 -4.88 7.85 -8.06
N ASN A 112 -4.52 9.00 -7.49
CA ASN A 112 -3.78 10.06 -8.17
C ASN A 112 -2.42 10.28 -7.51
N SER A 113 -1.35 10.11 -8.28
CA SER A 113 0.02 10.46 -7.90
C SER A 113 0.73 11.28 -8.98
N THR A 114 -0.04 11.95 -9.85
CA THR A 114 0.50 12.65 -11.04
C THR A 114 0.38 14.16 -10.93
N VAL A 115 -0.83 14.70 -10.76
CA VAL A 115 -1.08 16.16 -10.74
C VAL A 115 -2.26 16.52 -9.84
N ILE A 116 -2.25 17.73 -9.26
CA ILE A 116 -3.44 18.41 -8.73
C ILE A 116 -3.82 19.51 -9.72
N GLY A 117 -5.11 19.63 -10.03
CA GLY A 117 -5.62 20.54 -11.06
C GLY A 117 -5.45 20.00 -12.50
N GLU A 118 -5.43 20.89 -13.48
CA GLU A 118 -5.39 20.55 -14.91
C GLU A 118 -4.04 19.93 -15.34
N TYR A 119 -4.07 18.84 -16.11
CA TYR A 119 -2.84 18.09 -16.42
C TYR A 119 -1.76 18.90 -17.15
N TYR A 120 -2.14 19.73 -18.12
CA TYR A 120 -1.20 20.54 -18.91
C TYR A 120 -0.83 21.88 -18.24
N GLY A 121 -1.48 22.22 -17.12
CA GLY A 121 -1.19 23.41 -16.33
C GLY A 121 -1.51 23.16 -14.85
N PRO A 122 -0.77 22.26 -14.19
CA PRO A 122 -1.15 21.76 -12.86
C PRO A 122 -0.80 22.78 -11.78
N ASP A 123 -1.62 22.82 -10.72
CA ASP A 123 -1.32 23.56 -9.50
C ASP A 123 -0.14 22.91 -8.74
N VAL A 124 -0.12 21.57 -8.76
CA VAL A 124 0.96 20.75 -8.16
C VAL A 124 1.29 19.60 -9.10
N ARG A 125 2.58 19.42 -9.41
CA ARG A 125 3.10 18.27 -10.17
C ARG A 125 3.85 17.30 -9.24
N PHE A 126 3.50 16.03 -9.33
CA PHE A 126 4.19 14.94 -8.63
C PHE A 126 5.08 14.13 -9.59
N SER A 127 5.81 13.15 -9.04
CA SER A 127 6.69 12.25 -9.80
C SER A 127 5.95 11.43 -10.87
N GLY A 128 4.64 11.22 -10.72
CA GLY A 128 3.82 10.48 -11.68
C GLY A 128 3.56 9.03 -11.26
N SER A 129 3.30 8.18 -12.26
CA SER A 129 2.90 6.80 -12.03
C SER A 129 4.02 5.93 -11.44
N GLY A 130 5.26 6.12 -11.89
CA GLY A 130 6.31 5.11 -11.67
C GLY A 130 5.84 3.76 -12.21
N GLY A 131 5.95 2.70 -11.41
CA GLY A 131 5.36 1.38 -11.68
C GLY A 131 3.93 1.18 -11.18
N ALA A 132 3.32 2.15 -10.48
CA ALA A 132 2.11 1.91 -9.71
C ALA A 132 0.89 1.55 -10.57
N CYS A 133 0.77 2.14 -11.77
CA CYS A 133 -0.32 1.82 -12.71
C CYS A 133 -0.26 0.35 -13.14
N ASP A 134 0.92 -0.13 -13.57
CA ASP A 134 1.10 -1.53 -13.98
C ASP A 134 0.84 -2.48 -12.80
N VAL A 135 1.34 -2.13 -11.60
CA VAL A 135 1.11 -2.92 -10.39
C VAL A 135 -0.39 -3.07 -10.15
N ALA A 136 -1.15 -1.98 -9.99
CA ALA A 136 -2.59 -2.09 -9.71
C ALA A 136 -3.42 -2.66 -10.88
N SER A 137 -2.88 -2.62 -12.10
CA SER A 137 -3.51 -3.22 -13.26
C SER A 137 -3.41 -4.75 -13.23
N PHE A 138 -2.26 -5.31 -12.85
CA PHE A 138 -1.98 -6.74 -13.03
C PHE A 138 -1.92 -7.57 -11.73
N VAL A 139 -1.71 -6.95 -10.57
CA VAL A 139 -1.54 -7.70 -9.31
C VAL A 139 -2.87 -8.11 -8.69
N SER A 140 -2.80 -9.17 -7.88
CA SER A 140 -3.98 -9.80 -7.29
C SER A 140 -4.67 -8.91 -6.25
N ARG A 141 -3.88 -8.18 -5.47
CA ARG A 141 -4.40 -7.22 -4.50
C ARG A 141 -3.40 -6.11 -4.21
N SER A 142 -3.89 -4.94 -3.82
CA SER A 142 -3.05 -3.84 -3.35
C SER A 142 -3.43 -3.34 -1.95
N ILE A 143 -2.40 -2.99 -1.18
CA ILE A 143 -2.49 -2.31 0.12
C ILE A 143 -2.04 -0.87 -0.12
N ILE A 144 -2.92 0.08 0.17
CA ILE A 144 -2.71 1.49 -0.14
C ILE A 144 -2.46 2.26 1.15
N PHE A 145 -1.36 3.02 1.21
CA PHE A 145 -1.09 3.96 2.28
C PHE A 145 -1.59 5.36 1.92
N MET A 146 -2.40 5.95 2.80
CA MET A 146 -2.88 7.33 2.67
C MET A 146 -2.78 8.08 3.98
N THR A 147 -2.59 9.39 3.93
CA THR A 147 -2.87 10.25 5.10
C THR A 147 -4.36 10.59 5.06
N GLN A 148 -5.07 10.43 6.17
CA GLN A 148 -6.47 10.76 6.31
C GLN A 148 -6.64 12.28 6.36
N GLU A 149 -6.85 12.88 5.19
CA GLU A 149 -7.07 14.30 5.02
C GLU A 149 -8.14 14.51 3.94
N LYS A 150 -9.06 15.45 4.17
CA LYS A 150 -10.18 15.69 3.25
C LYS A 150 -9.76 15.96 1.81
N ARG A 151 -8.66 16.71 1.61
CA ARG A 151 -8.09 16.99 0.27
C ARG A 151 -7.56 15.75 -0.47
N LYS A 152 -7.30 14.66 0.25
CA LYS A 152 -6.78 13.41 -0.31
C LYS A 152 -7.90 12.40 -0.59
N PHE A 153 -8.97 12.37 0.21
CA PHE A 153 -10.12 11.48 -0.01
C PHE A 153 -11.21 12.22 -0.79
N LYS A 154 -11.14 12.15 -2.12
CA LYS A 154 -11.91 12.97 -3.06
C LYS A 154 -13.09 12.22 -3.66
N ILE A 155 -14.21 12.90 -3.90
CA ILE A 155 -15.31 12.32 -4.71
C ILE A 155 -14.83 12.05 -6.15
N LYS A 156 -14.03 12.97 -6.69
CA LYS A 156 -13.45 12.89 -8.03
C LYS A 156 -11.97 13.26 -7.97
N LEU A 157 -11.13 12.38 -8.48
CA LEU A 157 -9.70 12.63 -8.64
C LEU A 157 -9.47 13.69 -9.73
N ASP A 158 -8.43 14.50 -9.56
CA ASP A 158 -8.00 15.43 -10.61
C ASP A 158 -7.38 14.67 -11.79
N TYR A 159 -6.73 13.53 -11.50
CA TYR A 159 -6.14 12.65 -12.51
C TYR A 159 -6.15 11.19 -12.05
N LEU A 160 -6.59 10.28 -12.93
CA LEU A 160 -6.54 8.84 -12.68
C LEU A 160 -5.14 8.31 -13.05
N THR A 161 -4.28 8.13 -12.05
CA THR A 161 -2.93 7.57 -12.28
C THR A 161 -2.93 6.05 -12.21
N THR A 162 -3.62 5.50 -11.23
CA THR A 162 -3.56 4.07 -10.90
C THR A 162 -4.98 3.54 -10.71
N PRO A 163 -5.38 2.49 -11.45
CA PRO A 163 -6.75 1.99 -11.42
C PRO A 163 -7.04 1.21 -10.13
N GLY A 164 -8.09 1.60 -9.43
CA GLY A 164 -8.72 0.81 -8.37
C GLY A 164 -9.81 -0.09 -8.96
N TYR A 165 -11.02 -0.01 -8.41
CA TYR A 165 -12.22 -0.60 -9.00
C TYR A 165 -12.89 0.29 -10.05
N LEU A 166 -12.25 1.37 -10.51
CA LEU A 166 -12.76 2.30 -11.52
C LEU A 166 -14.13 2.87 -11.11
N ASP A 167 -15.21 2.50 -11.80
CA ASP A 167 -16.58 2.95 -11.50
C ASP A 167 -17.42 1.91 -10.73
N GLY A 168 -16.81 0.83 -10.25
CA GLY A 168 -17.43 -0.15 -9.36
C GLY A 168 -17.50 -1.58 -9.95
N PRO A 169 -18.56 -2.35 -9.66
CA PRO A 169 -18.61 -3.77 -9.99
C PRO A 169 -18.54 -4.03 -11.49
N GLY A 170 -17.59 -4.87 -11.90
CA GLY A 170 -17.37 -5.25 -13.30
C GLY A 170 -16.63 -4.22 -14.15
N ALA A 171 -16.31 -3.04 -13.61
CA ALA A 171 -15.62 -1.96 -14.32
C ALA A 171 -14.24 -2.37 -14.82
N ARG A 172 -13.44 -2.99 -13.95
CA ARG A 172 -12.10 -3.51 -14.29
C ARG A 172 -12.15 -4.44 -15.51
N LYS A 173 -13.12 -5.37 -15.51
CA LYS A 173 -13.33 -6.30 -16.62
C LYS A 173 -13.73 -5.59 -17.92
N LYS A 174 -14.57 -4.55 -17.84
CA LYS A 174 -14.95 -3.73 -19.02
C LYS A 174 -13.76 -2.95 -19.58
N ALA A 175 -12.78 -2.62 -18.75
CA ALA A 175 -11.53 -1.96 -19.13
C ALA A 175 -10.42 -2.95 -19.52
N ASP A 176 -10.76 -4.23 -19.73
CA ASP A 176 -9.81 -5.31 -20.04
C ASP A 176 -8.68 -5.51 -19.00
N LEU A 177 -8.88 -5.01 -17.78
CA LEU A 177 -7.99 -5.30 -16.66
C LEU A 177 -8.26 -6.72 -16.15
N PRO A 178 -7.21 -7.47 -15.77
CA PRO A 178 -7.39 -8.73 -15.06
C PRO A 178 -8.09 -8.50 -13.71
N GLY A 179 -8.45 -9.60 -13.05
CA GLY A 179 -9.06 -9.58 -11.72
C GLY A 179 -8.21 -8.89 -10.65
N GLY A 180 -8.64 -8.99 -9.40
CA GLY A 180 -7.99 -8.29 -8.29
C GLY A 180 -8.48 -6.85 -8.13
N GLY A 181 -7.63 -6.01 -7.56
CA GLY A 181 -7.96 -4.61 -7.23
C GLY A 181 -7.46 -4.22 -5.84
N PRO A 182 -7.89 -3.06 -5.33
CA PRO A 182 -7.52 -2.64 -3.99
C PRO A 182 -8.17 -3.53 -2.94
N ASP A 183 -7.38 -3.89 -1.94
CA ASP A 183 -7.79 -4.78 -0.84
C ASP A 183 -7.83 -4.01 0.49
N LYS A 184 -6.84 -3.15 0.77
CA LYS A 184 -6.82 -2.36 2.00
C LYS A 184 -6.39 -0.93 1.74
N VAL A 185 -6.94 0.00 2.52
CA VAL A 185 -6.39 1.35 2.66
C VAL A 185 -5.99 1.55 4.12
N VAL A 186 -4.70 1.71 4.38
CA VAL A 186 -4.15 1.95 5.72
C VAL A 186 -3.84 3.43 5.86
N THR A 187 -4.40 4.06 6.88
CA THR A 187 -4.25 5.49 7.14
C THR A 187 -3.70 5.77 8.52
N ASN A 188 -3.37 7.03 8.81
CA ASN A 188 -2.98 7.44 10.17
C ASN A 188 -4.14 7.42 11.17
N MET A 189 -5.37 7.08 10.74
CA MET A 189 -6.55 7.05 11.60
C MET A 189 -7.22 5.67 11.71
N GLY A 190 -7.03 4.80 10.71
CA GLY A 190 -7.67 3.49 10.69
C GLY A 190 -7.31 2.71 9.44
N MET A 191 -8.13 1.70 9.16
CA MET A 191 -8.02 0.86 7.98
C MET A 191 -9.39 0.70 7.31
N MET A 192 -9.42 0.89 6.00
CA MET A 192 -10.57 0.62 5.15
C MET A 192 -10.35 -0.67 4.36
N ASP A 193 -11.47 -1.22 3.91
CA ASP A 193 -11.56 -2.40 3.07
C ASP A 193 -12.61 -2.13 1.97
N PHE A 194 -12.82 -3.06 1.04
CA PHE A 194 -13.71 -2.88 -0.09
C PHE A 194 -14.80 -3.96 -0.10
N ASP A 195 -16.05 -3.55 -0.27
CA ASP A 195 -17.17 -4.48 -0.28
C ASP A 195 -17.14 -5.38 -1.53
N ASP A 196 -17.36 -6.68 -1.36
CA ASP A 196 -17.25 -7.64 -2.47
C ASP A 196 -18.33 -7.47 -3.55
N GLN A 197 -19.48 -6.91 -3.21
CA GLN A 197 -20.59 -6.72 -4.12
C GLN A 197 -20.55 -5.34 -4.76
N THR A 198 -20.39 -4.29 -3.96
CA THR A 198 -20.44 -2.90 -4.46
C THR A 198 -19.08 -2.36 -4.87
N ARG A 199 -17.98 -2.98 -4.41
CA ARG A 199 -16.59 -2.52 -4.59
C ARG A 199 -16.32 -1.14 -3.99
N GLN A 200 -17.24 -0.62 -3.19
CA GLN A 200 -17.05 0.63 -2.47
C GLN A 200 -16.23 0.39 -1.20
N MET A 201 -15.42 1.39 -0.87
CA MET A 201 -14.70 1.47 0.37
C MET A 201 -15.64 1.48 1.58
N TYR A 202 -15.29 0.74 2.63
CA TYR A 202 -15.94 0.80 3.94
C TYR A 202 -14.90 0.83 5.07
N LEU A 203 -15.27 1.35 6.23
CA LEU A 203 -14.38 1.39 7.39
C LEU A 203 -14.33 0.01 8.04
N LYS A 204 -13.17 -0.66 7.95
CA LYS A 204 -12.94 -1.97 8.58
C LYS A 204 -12.55 -1.80 10.04
N GLY A 205 -11.75 -0.79 10.36
CA GLY A 205 -11.42 -0.48 11.75
C GLY A 205 -10.75 0.87 11.95
N TYR A 206 -10.74 1.31 13.20
CA TYR A 206 -10.18 2.61 13.63
C TYR A 206 -9.14 2.38 14.72
N TYR A 207 -8.20 3.32 14.88
CA TYR A 207 -7.17 3.20 15.90
C TYR A 207 -7.66 3.66 17.28
N PRO A 208 -7.04 3.19 18.38
CA PRO A 208 -7.42 3.59 19.72
C PRO A 208 -7.45 5.11 19.89
N GLY A 209 -8.54 5.62 20.47
CA GLY A 209 -8.75 7.05 20.68
C GLY A 209 -9.25 7.85 19.46
N ILE A 210 -9.48 7.19 18.32
CA ILE A 210 -10.07 7.78 17.13
C ILE A 210 -11.50 7.28 16.96
N THR A 211 -12.43 8.16 16.61
CA THR A 211 -13.81 7.77 16.34
C THR A 211 -14.06 7.59 14.83
N PRO A 212 -15.00 6.70 14.42
CA PRO A 212 -15.44 6.62 13.04
C PRO A 212 -15.89 7.97 12.45
N ASP A 213 -16.57 8.80 13.24
CA ASP A 213 -17.05 10.12 12.80
C ASP A 213 -15.90 11.08 12.47
N GLU A 214 -14.82 11.07 13.25
CA GLU A 214 -13.60 11.85 12.95
C GLU A 214 -12.96 11.45 11.61
N ILE A 215 -13.02 10.15 11.27
CA ILE A 215 -12.51 9.65 9.99
C ILE A 215 -13.37 10.19 8.84
N LEU A 216 -14.70 10.12 8.97
CA LEU A 216 -15.65 10.63 7.98
C LEU A 216 -15.51 12.14 7.74
N GLN A 217 -15.22 12.93 8.79
CA GLN A 217 -14.97 14.37 8.66
C GLN A 217 -13.75 14.69 7.78
N ASN A 218 -12.82 13.74 7.64
CA ASN A 218 -11.59 13.86 6.87
C ASN A 218 -11.68 13.21 5.48
N MET A 219 -12.88 13.15 4.89
CA MET A 219 -13.12 12.73 3.50
C MET A 219 -14.25 13.54 2.84
N GLU A 220 -14.30 13.55 1.51
CA GLU A 220 -15.36 14.23 0.76
C GLU A 220 -16.59 13.37 0.48
N PHE A 221 -16.52 12.07 0.77
CA PHE A 221 -17.60 11.11 0.58
C PHE A 221 -17.84 10.35 1.88
N GLU A 222 -19.00 9.73 2.03
CA GLU A 222 -19.26 8.83 3.17
C GLU A 222 -19.00 7.37 2.80
N ILE A 223 -18.65 6.57 3.81
CA ILE A 223 -18.42 5.13 3.70
C ILE A 223 -19.18 4.40 4.81
N ASP A 224 -19.47 3.11 4.61
CA ASP A 224 -20.10 2.28 5.64
C ASP A 224 -19.17 2.13 6.86
N ILE A 225 -19.64 2.59 8.03
CA ILE A 225 -18.94 2.48 9.32
C ILE A 225 -19.51 1.40 10.25
N THR A 226 -20.59 0.72 9.84
CA THR A 226 -21.30 -0.25 10.70
C THR A 226 -20.46 -1.51 10.99
N ARG A 227 -19.45 -1.76 10.16
CA ARG A 227 -18.52 -2.89 10.27
C ARG A 227 -17.25 -2.55 11.06
N ALA A 228 -17.07 -1.29 11.43
CA ALA A 228 -15.83 -0.80 12.00
C ALA A 228 -15.60 -1.33 13.41
N GLN A 229 -14.38 -1.81 13.67
CA GLN A 229 -13.95 -2.23 15.00
C GLN A 229 -12.66 -1.52 15.40
N GLU A 230 -12.44 -1.34 16.70
CA GLU A 230 -11.16 -0.81 17.18
C GLU A 230 -10.03 -1.80 16.88
N ILE A 231 -8.98 -1.32 16.23
CA ILE A 231 -7.82 -2.13 15.87
C ILE A 231 -6.88 -2.23 17.07
N MET A 232 -6.49 -3.45 17.41
CA MET A 232 -5.56 -3.70 18.52
C MET A 232 -4.24 -2.93 18.31
N PRO A 233 -3.75 -2.23 19.35
CA PRO A 233 -2.48 -1.51 19.27
C PRO A 233 -1.30 -2.46 19.02
N PRO A 234 -0.12 -1.93 18.63
CA PRO A 234 1.09 -2.74 18.48
C PRO A 234 1.49 -3.34 19.83
N SER A 235 1.84 -4.62 19.82
CA SER A 235 2.40 -5.30 20.98
C SER A 235 3.84 -4.86 21.24
N ALA A 236 4.33 -5.14 22.45
CA ALA A 236 5.72 -4.89 22.83
C ALA A 236 6.73 -5.54 21.87
N ASN A 237 6.46 -6.80 21.47
CA ASN A 237 7.31 -7.57 20.60
C ASN A 237 7.32 -7.02 19.16
N GLU A 238 6.16 -6.64 18.62
CA GLU A 238 6.07 -6.01 17.31
C GLU A 238 6.84 -4.68 17.27
N LEU A 239 6.70 -3.86 18.31
CA LEU A 239 7.45 -2.61 18.43
C LEU A 239 8.95 -2.85 18.53
N ALA A 240 9.39 -3.82 19.33
CA ALA A 240 10.82 -4.15 19.45
C ALA A 240 11.40 -4.59 18.09
N LEU A 241 10.75 -5.52 17.39
CA LEU A 241 11.18 -5.98 16.07
C LEU A 241 11.19 -4.85 15.03
N LEU A 242 10.16 -4.00 15.02
CA LEU A 242 10.08 -2.87 14.11
C LEU A 242 11.23 -1.88 14.36
N ARG A 243 11.49 -1.53 15.63
CA ARG A 243 12.46 -0.51 16.03
C ARG A 243 13.90 -0.99 15.98
N GLU A 244 14.16 -2.24 16.33
CA GLU A 244 15.54 -2.74 16.55
C GLU A 244 16.02 -3.60 15.37
N LYS A 245 15.11 -4.23 14.63
CA LYS A 245 15.46 -5.11 13.51
C LYS A 245 15.14 -4.49 12.15
N CYS A 246 14.02 -3.79 12.03
CA CYS A 246 13.58 -3.26 10.73
C CYS A 246 14.06 -1.83 10.48
N ASP A 247 14.04 -0.94 11.48
CA ASP A 247 14.54 0.45 11.38
C ASP A 247 15.40 0.87 12.59
N PRO A 248 16.52 0.17 12.87
CA PRO A 248 17.40 0.51 14.01
C PRO A 248 17.96 1.94 13.94
N GLN A 249 18.07 2.49 12.73
CA GLN A 249 18.64 3.82 12.48
C GLN A 249 17.58 4.94 12.51
N ARG A 250 16.29 4.62 12.65
CA ARG A 250 15.16 5.57 12.67
C ARG A 250 15.12 6.45 11.41
N LEU A 251 15.31 5.82 10.25
CA LEU A 251 15.26 6.50 8.96
C LEU A 251 13.84 6.81 8.51
N ILE A 252 12.85 6.03 8.97
CA ILE A 252 11.45 6.16 8.57
C ILE A 252 10.54 6.43 9.77
N LEU A 253 10.74 5.69 10.87
CA LEU A 253 9.92 5.75 12.08
C LEU A 253 9.84 7.16 12.70
#